data_AF-W6YJT6-F1
#
_entry.id   AF-W6YJT6-F1
#
_cell.length_a   1.000
_cell.length_b   1.000
_cell.length_c   1.000
_cell.angle_alpha   90.00
_cell.angle_beta   90.00
_cell.angle_gamma   90.00
#
_symmetry.space_group_name_H-M   'P 1'
#
loop_
_entity.id
_entity.type
_entity.pdbx_description
1 polymer ?
#
loop_
_entity_poly.entity_id
_entity_poly.type
_entity_poly.pdbx_seq_one_letter_code
_entity_poly.pdbx_strand_id
1 'polypeptide(L)'
;MRTSIVVALSSLSLTVMGCSTVTKVTHTFYGYPDNDPAGPATAYDCGRGFKAGGTGTYTDPLTFASAPGEFTQCEVIYDPYLRKYLRFEDYCAQCTTDWKANPKINHIDVWTGSTTVNGGQNQIQCENDLTPADRSQTIVRQPSANLPVDKTALYVKGASPACRTSHIYNSYNIRDYC
;
A
#
# COMPACT_ATOMS: atom_id res chain seq x y z
N MET A 1 31.45 -39.86 -41.84
CA MET A 1 30.45 -39.63 -40.78
C MET A 1 30.19 -38.15 -40.68
N ARG A 2 28.97 -37.68 -40.99
CA ARG A 2 28.57 -36.27 -40.87
C ARG A 2 27.72 -36.13 -39.62
N THR A 3 28.26 -35.47 -38.61
CA THR A 3 27.59 -35.26 -37.32
C THR A 3 26.69 -34.04 -37.44
N SER A 4 25.38 -34.25 -37.52
CA SER A 4 24.39 -33.16 -37.47
C SER A 4 24.21 -32.72 -36.02
N ILE A 5 24.55 -31.47 -35.71
CA ILE A 5 24.28 -30.84 -34.43
C ILE A 5 22.83 -30.34 -34.46
N VAL A 6 21.97 -30.94 -33.64
CA VAL A 6 20.61 -30.45 -33.40
C VAL A 6 20.68 -29.43 -32.26
N VAL A 7 20.47 -28.15 -32.59
CA VAL A 7 20.31 -27.09 -31.59
C VAL A 7 18.86 -27.09 -31.13
N ALA A 8 18.60 -27.57 -29.91
CA ALA A 8 17.29 -27.45 -29.29
C ALA A 8 17.13 -26.01 -28.76
N LEU A 9 16.29 -25.20 -29.41
CA LEU A 9 15.85 -23.92 -28.85
C LEU A 9 14.80 -24.19 -27.77
N SER A 10 15.20 -24.09 -26.51
CA SER A 10 14.28 -24.08 -25.37
C SER A 10 13.59 -22.71 -25.31
N SER A 11 12.31 -22.67 -25.67
CA SER A 11 11.45 -21.49 -25.53
C SER A 11 11.23 -21.22 -24.04
N LEU A 12 11.85 -20.17 -23.49
CA LEU A 12 11.46 -19.65 -22.19
C LEU A 12 10.11 -18.94 -22.34
N SER A 13 9.03 -19.59 -21.92
CA SER A 13 7.73 -18.94 -21.75
C SER A 13 7.82 -17.96 -20.58
N LEU A 14 8.00 -16.68 -20.88
CA LEU A 14 7.82 -15.59 -19.93
C LEU A 14 6.33 -15.52 -19.60
N THR A 15 5.91 -16.09 -18.48
CA THR A 15 4.59 -15.80 -17.91
C THR A 15 4.59 -14.33 -17.50
N VAL A 16 3.97 -13.47 -18.31
CA VAL A 16 3.61 -12.12 -17.86
C VAL A 16 2.58 -12.34 -16.76
N MET A 17 2.99 -12.22 -15.49
CA MET A 17 2.03 -12.19 -14.39
C MET A 17 1.18 -10.94 -14.58
N GLY A 18 -0.06 -11.15 -15.04
CA GLY A 18 -1.05 -10.09 -15.11
C GLY A 18 -1.35 -9.62 -13.69
N CYS A 19 -1.74 -8.35 -13.58
CA CYS A 19 -2.27 -7.82 -12.34
C CYS A 19 -3.43 -8.68 -11.80
N SER A 20 -3.72 -8.55 -10.51
CA SER A 20 -4.90 -9.16 -9.90
C SER A 20 -5.55 -8.21 -8.90
N THR A 21 -6.83 -8.39 -8.63
CA THR A 21 -7.58 -7.52 -7.71
C THR A 21 -7.90 -8.24 -6.41
N VAL A 22 -7.76 -7.56 -5.27
CA VAL A 22 -8.23 -8.05 -3.96
C VAL A 22 -9.38 -7.16 -3.49
N THR A 23 -10.57 -7.72 -3.39
CA THR A 23 -11.80 -7.00 -2.99
C THR A 23 -12.07 -7.11 -1.49
N LYS A 24 -12.99 -6.28 -0.99
CA LYS A 24 -13.45 -6.29 0.41
C LYS A 24 -12.31 -6.07 1.41
N VAL A 25 -11.42 -5.15 1.06
CA VAL A 25 -10.27 -4.76 1.86
C VAL A 25 -10.71 -3.66 2.83
N THR A 26 -10.50 -3.91 4.12
CA THR A 26 -10.57 -2.87 5.15
C THR A 26 -9.36 -1.98 5.00
N HIS A 27 -9.59 -0.67 4.89
CA HIS A 27 -8.53 0.33 4.87
C HIS A 27 -8.65 1.17 6.13
N THR A 28 -7.57 1.24 6.88
CA THR A 28 -7.37 2.26 7.91
C THR A 28 -6.13 3.06 7.58
N PHE A 29 -5.84 4.00 8.47
CA PHE A 29 -4.70 4.89 8.35
C PHE A 29 -4.01 4.98 9.70
N TYR A 30 -2.69 5.14 9.66
CA TYR A 30 -1.85 5.35 10.82
C TYR A 30 -0.83 6.45 10.53
N GLY A 31 -0.13 6.89 11.56
CA GLY A 31 0.79 8.01 11.48
C GLY A 31 1.88 7.97 12.54
N TYR A 32 2.63 9.05 12.60
CA TYR A 32 3.67 9.22 13.61
C TYR A 32 3.14 9.04 15.05
N PRO A 33 1.99 9.64 15.45
CA PRO A 33 1.58 9.64 16.86
C PRO A 33 1.18 8.27 17.40
N ASP A 34 0.64 7.39 16.55
CA ASP A 34 -0.01 6.13 16.92
C ASP A 34 0.74 4.89 16.40
N ASN A 35 1.76 5.07 15.55
CA ASN A 35 2.74 4.01 15.32
C ASN A 35 3.39 3.59 16.65
N ASP A 36 3.77 2.31 16.80
CA ASP A 36 4.27 1.76 18.07
C ASP A 36 5.70 1.19 17.92
N PRO A 37 6.73 1.86 18.48
CA PRO A 37 6.70 3.13 19.20
C PRO A 37 6.49 4.34 18.26
N ALA A 38 5.97 5.44 18.81
CA ALA A 38 5.65 6.64 18.05
C ALA A 38 6.86 7.14 17.23
N GLY A 39 6.68 7.21 15.91
CA GLY A 39 7.78 7.46 15.00
C GLY A 39 7.52 6.94 13.60
N PRO A 40 8.51 7.09 12.71
CA PRO A 40 8.41 6.55 11.37
C PRO A 40 8.91 5.12 11.27
N ALA A 41 9.27 4.43 12.36
CA ALA A 41 9.91 3.13 12.24
C ALA A 41 8.98 2.13 11.52
N THR A 42 9.57 1.27 10.69
CA THR A 42 8.86 0.17 10.02
C THR A 42 9.54 -1.16 10.32
N ALA A 43 8.78 -2.25 10.32
CA ALA A 43 9.32 -3.60 10.57
C ALA A 43 10.27 -4.10 9.48
N TYR A 44 10.10 -3.64 8.24
CA TYR A 44 10.87 -4.12 7.08
C TYR A 44 11.65 -2.97 6.43
N ASP A 45 12.91 -3.24 6.07
CA ASP A 45 13.69 -2.34 5.23
C ASP A 45 13.56 -2.72 3.76
N CYS A 46 12.86 -1.86 3.02
CA CYS A 46 12.67 -1.98 1.58
C CYS A 46 13.51 -0.94 0.81
N GLY A 47 14.68 -0.58 1.36
CA GLY A 47 15.65 0.34 0.75
C GLY A 47 15.56 1.78 1.28
N ARG A 48 15.05 1.97 2.50
CA ARG A 48 14.90 3.31 3.13
C ARG A 48 15.19 3.32 4.63
N GLY A 49 15.89 2.31 5.12
CA GLY A 49 16.45 2.28 6.47
C GLY A 49 15.40 2.22 7.57
N PHE A 50 14.41 1.34 7.41
CA PHE A 50 13.34 1.08 8.39
C PHE A 50 12.51 2.33 8.74
N LYS A 51 12.14 3.12 7.73
CA LYS A 51 11.31 4.32 7.90
C LYS A 51 10.10 4.28 7.00
N ALA A 52 8.94 4.74 7.48
CA ALA A 52 7.67 4.99 6.79
C ALA A 52 7.74 6.27 5.92
N GLY A 53 6.76 6.50 5.03
CA GLY A 53 6.79 7.60 4.06
C GLY A 53 6.58 7.17 2.60
N GLY A 54 7.12 7.96 1.67
CA GLY A 54 6.96 7.79 0.23
C GLY A 54 5.87 8.70 -0.36
N THR A 55 5.96 8.98 -1.65
CA THR A 55 5.04 9.90 -2.36
C THR A 55 3.82 9.20 -2.96
N GLY A 56 3.86 7.87 -3.06
CA GLY A 56 2.81 7.06 -3.69
C GLY A 56 3.03 6.82 -5.19
N THR A 57 4.24 7.09 -5.71
CA THR A 57 4.61 6.73 -7.09
C THR A 57 5.12 5.30 -7.15
N TYR A 58 5.18 4.69 -8.34
CA TYR A 58 5.68 3.30 -8.45
C TYR A 58 7.12 3.14 -7.95
N THR A 59 7.98 4.13 -8.19
CA THR A 59 9.39 4.13 -7.75
C THR A 59 9.59 4.61 -6.31
N ASP A 60 8.58 5.26 -5.74
CA ASP A 60 8.56 5.72 -4.35
C ASP A 60 7.16 5.52 -3.75
N PRO A 61 6.76 4.25 -3.52
CA PRO A 61 5.43 3.93 -3.03
C PRO A 61 5.25 4.42 -1.59
N LEU A 62 4.01 4.72 -1.23
CA LEU A 62 3.64 5.08 0.13
C LEU A 62 3.63 3.82 1.01
N THR A 63 4.09 3.91 2.25
CA THR A 63 4.05 2.78 3.18
C THR A 63 2.62 2.35 3.49
N PHE A 64 2.42 1.04 3.56
CA PHE A 64 1.33 0.48 4.32
C PHE A 64 1.82 -0.66 5.22
N ALA A 65 1.04 -0.90 6.28
CA ALA A 65 1.13 -2.03 7.17
C ALA A 65 0.00 -3.02 6.90
N SER A 66 0.23 -4.30 7.21
CA SER A 66 -0.73 -5.40 7.02
C SER A 66 -0.41 -6.55 7.96
N ALA A 67 -1.10 -7.69 7.84
CA ALA A 67 -0.68 -8.90 8.54
C ALA A 67 0.55 -9.57 7.88
N PRO A 68 1.53 -10.06 8.67
CA PRO A 68 2.58 -10.93 8.14
C PRO A 68 1.99 -12.15 7.40
N GLY A 69 2.39 -12.34 6.15
CA GLY A 69 1.93 -13.43 5.28
C GLY A 69 0.67 -13.13 4.46
N GLU A 70 0.03 -11.97 4.64
CA GLU A 70 -1.02 -11.48 3.72
C GLU A 70 -0.40 -10.97 2.41
N PHE A 71 0.69 -10.21 2.54
CA PHE A 71 1.51 -9.69 1.45
C PHE A 71 2.95 -10.19 1.55
N THR A 72 3.65 -10.21 0.41
CA THR A 72 5.10 -10.47 0.41
C THR A 72 5.83 -9.23 0.91
N GLN A 73 6.85 -9.39 1.76
CA GLN A 73 7.65 -8.25 2.24
C GLN A 73 8.13 -7.38 1.06
N CYS A 74 7.98 -6.06 1.19
CA CYS A 74 8.28 -5.08 0.14
C CYS A 74 7.44 -5.16 -1.14
N GLU A 75 6.34 -5.92 -1.13
CA GLU A 75 5.41 -5.97 -2.25
C GLU A 75 4.81 -4.60 -2.55
N VAL A 76 4.75 -4.27 -3.84
CA VAL A 76 4.08 -3.08 -4.34
C VAL A 76 2.68 -3.42 -4.83
N ILE A 77 1.70 -2.73 -4.28
CA ILE A 77 0.30 -2.77 -4.71
C ILE A 77 -0.09 -1.38 -5.22
N TYR A 78 -1.24 -1.29 -5.89
CA TYR A 78 -1.87 -0.03 -6.22
C TYR A 78 -3.21 0.07 -5.53
N ASP A 79 -3.44 1.21 -4.89
CA ASP A 79 -4.69 1.55 -4.23
C ASP A 79 -5.43 2.62 -5.04
N PRO A 80 -6.51 2.25 -5.76
CA PRO A 80 -7.35 3.19 -6.48
C PRO A 80 -8.05 4.22 -5.59
N TYR A 81 -8.30 3.90 -4.31
CA TYR A 81 -8.94 4.81 -3.36
C TYR A 81 -8.08 6.05 -3.09
N LEU A 82 -6.76 5.88 -3.07
CA LEU A 82 -5.80 6.99 -2.92
C LEU A 82 -5.15 7.43 -4.23
N ARG A 83 -5.30 6.63 -5.30
CA ARG A 83 -4.49 6.72 -6.53
C ARG A 83 -2.99 6.75 -6.21
N LYS A 84 -2.55 5.77 -5.44
CA LYS A 84 -1.16 5.64 -5.01
C LYS A 84 -0.71 4.19 -5.15
N TYR A 85 0.57 4.04 -5.44
CA TYR A 85 1.27 2.79 -5.17
C TYR A 85 1.59 2.72 -3.69
N LEU A 86 1.33 1.57 -3.08
CA LEU A 86 1.67 1.29 -1.70
C LEU A 86 2.72 0.18 -1.63
N ARG A 87 3.61 0.22 -0.62
CA ARG A 87 4.59 -0.84 -0.36
C ARG A 87 4.44 -1.40 1.05
N PHE A 88 4.44 -2.74 1.15
CA PHE A 88 4.31 -3.45 2.41
C PHE A 88 5.63 -3.38 3.18
N GLU A 89 5.74 -2.45 4.12
CA GLU A 89 6.98 -2.20 4.86
C GLU A 89 6.83 -2.41 6.36
N ASP A 90 5.60 -2.59 6.85
CA ASP A 90 5.33 -2.67 8.28
C ASP A 90 4.21 -3.65 8.61
N TYR A 91 3.99 -3.94 9.89
CA TYR A 91 2.85 -4.77 10.32
C TYR A 91 1.95 -4.04 11.30
N CYS A 92 0.67 -4.43 11.34
CA CYS A 92 -0.31 -3.92 12.29
C CYS A 92 -0.96 -5.04 13.10
N ALA A 93 -1.21 -4.77 14.39
CA ALA A 93 -1.77 -5.75 15.33
C ALA A 93 -3.22 -6.13 14.98
N GLN A 94 -4.05 -5.13 14.63
CA GLN A 94 -5.43 -5.37 14.22
C GLN A 94 -5.48 -6.16 12.90
N CYS A 95 -4.67 -5.77 11.91
CA CYS A 95 -4.55 -6.50 10.65
C CYS A 95 -4.17 -7.97 10.85
N THR A 96 -3.24 -8.24 11.78
CA THR A 96 -2.85 -9.62 12.14
C THR A 96 -4.00 -10.42 12.75
N THR A 97 -4.85 -9.77 13.54
CA THR A 97 -6.05 -10.40 14.12
C THR A 97 -7.08 -10.69 13.02
N ASP A 98 -7.32 -9.72 12.15
CA ASP A 98 -8.25 -9.79 11.02
C ASP A 98 -7.86 -10.87 10.00
N TRP A 99 -6.55 -11.03 9.74
CA TRP A 99 -6.03 -12.06 8.85
C TRP A 99 -6.16 -13.48 9.41
N LYS A 100 -6.18 -13.62 10.74
CA LYS A 100 -6.39 -14.90 11.45
C LYS A 100 -7.87 -15.21 11.70
N ALA A 101 -8.77 -14.25 11.44
CA ALA A 101 -10.20 -14.44 11.63
C ALA A 101 -10.77 -15.52 10.69
N ASN A 102 -11.98 -16.00 11.03
CA ASN A 102 -12.75 -16.91 10.19
C ASN A 102 -14.18 -16.36 10.00
N PRO A 103 -14.52 -15.83 8.81
CA PRO A 103 -13.69 -15.73 7.61
C PRO A 103 -12.54 -14.73 7.78
N LYS A 104 -11.46 -14.92 7.01
CA LYS A 104 -10.36 -13.96 6.96
C LYS A 104 -10.83 -12.60 6.46
N ILE A 105 -10.23 -11.54 6.99
CA ILE A 105 -10.46 -10.16 6.59
C ILE A 105 -9.13 -9.62 6.02
N ASN A 106 -9.18 -9.08 4.80
CA ASN A 106 -8.03 -8.38 4.23
C ASN A 106 -8.00 -6.97 4.80
N HIS A 107 -6.86 -6.53 5.32
CA HIS A 107 -6.77 -5.27 6.04
C HIS A 107 -5.41 -4.62 5.81
N ILE A 108 -5.40 -3.43 5.21
CA ILE A 108 -4.23 -2.58 5.13
C ILE A 108 -4.39 -1.31 5.96
N ASP A 109 -3.28 -0.83 6.51
CA ASP A 109 -3.21 0.37 7.32
C ASP A 109 -2.18 1.33 6.72
N VAL A 110 -2.61 2.48 6.22
CA VAL A 110 -1.79 3.31 5.30
C VAL A 110 -1.17 4.50 6.04
N TRP A 111 0.13 4.71 5.83
CA TRP A 111 0.87 5.81 6.46
C TRP A 111 0.42 7.18 5.95
N THR A 112 0.01 8.07 6.86
CA THR A 112 -0.52 9.41 6.51
C THR A 112 0.53 10.52 6.51
N GLY A 113 1.66 10.28 7.17
CA GLY A 113 2.38 11.33 7.86
C GLY A 113 3.77 11.71 7.34
N SER A 114 4.44 12.51 8.16
CA SER A 114 5.84 12.91 7.98
C SER A 114 6.76 12.03 8.83
N THR A 115 7.96 11.75 8.34
CA THR A 115 8.96 10.98 9.09
C THR A 115 9.58 11.72 10.29
N THR A 116 9.31 13.01 10.42
CA THR A 116 9.97 13.90 11.40
C THR A 116 8.99 14.74 12.20
N VAL A 117 7.70 14.75 11.84
CA VAL A 117 6.71 15.62 12.44
C VAL A 117 5.59 14.79 13.03
N ASN A 118 5.48 14.82 14.36
CA ASN A 118 4.33 14.28 15.07
C ASN A 118 3.14 15.26 15.00
N GLY A 119 2.07 14.84 14.33
CA GLY A 119 0.83 15.63 14.18
C GLY A 119 -0.15 15.53 15.36
N GLY A 120 0.11 14.64 16.32
CA GLY A 120 -0.73 14.43 17.50
C GLY A 120 -2.17 14.09 17.14
N GLN A 121 -3.11 14.53 17.98
CA GLN A 121 -4.54 14.23 17.81
C GLN A 121 -5.13 14.71 16.47
N ASN A 122 -4.57 15.77 15.88
CA ASN A 122 -5.04 16.24 14.57
C ASN A 122 -4.70 15.26 13.44
N GLN A 123 -3.61 14.50 13.58
CA GLN A 123 -3.26 13.45 12.64
C GLN A 123 -4.12 12.21 12.87
N ILE A 124 -4.36 11.84 14.13
CA ILE A 124 -5.29 10.76 14.50
C ILE A 124 -6.70 11.04 13.95
N GLN A 125 -7.19 12.28 14.05
CA GLN A 125 -8.46 12.64 13.45
C GLN A 125 -8.44 12.52 11.93
N CYS A 126 -7.32 12.89 11.29
CA CYS A 126 -7.16 12.73 9.85
C CYS A 126 -7.19 11.26 9.42
N GLU A 127 -6.54 10.37 10.18
CA GLU A 127 -6.57 8.93 9.96
C GLU A 127 -8.02 8.41 9.98
N ASN A 128 -8.81 8.83 10.97
CA ASN A 128 -10.23 8.51 11.06
C ASN A 128 -11.04 9.08 9.89
N ASP A 129 -10.78 10.33 9.48
CA ASP A 129 -11.53 10.99 8.40
C ASP A 129 -11.22 10.40 7.01
N LEU A 130 -10.02 9.84 6.82
CA LEU A 130 -9.61 9.16 5.59
C LEU A 130 -10.15 7.72 5.52
N THR A 131 -10.41 7.09 6.66
CA THR A 131 -10.87 5.70 6.78
C THR A 131 -12.25 5.51 6.14
N PRO A 132 -12.37 4.75 5.03
CA PRO A 132 -13.67 4.48 4.42
C PRO A 132 -14.46 3.44 5.22
N ALA A 133 -15.69 3.15 4.77
CA ALA A 133 -16.50 2.09 5.37
C ALA A 133 -15.76 0.74 5.39
N ASP A 134 -16.06 -0.10 6.37
CA ASP A 134 -15.40 -1.40 6.54
C ASP A 134 -15.56 -2.28 5.29
N ARG A 135 -14.47 -2.95 4.89
CA ARG A 135 -14.41 -3.87 3.74
C ARG A 135 -14.99 -3.29 2.44
N SER A 136 -14.86 -1.98 2.23
CA SER A 136 -15.47 -1.28 1.08
C SER A 136 -14.56 -1.16 -0.14
N GLN A 137 -13.26 -1.40 0.02
CA GLN A 137 -12.28 -1.07 -1.03
C GLN A 137 -11.73 -2.29 -1.76
N THR A 138 -11.09 -2.01 -2.89
CA THR A 138 -10.39 -3.00 -3.72
C THR A 138 -9.00 -2.48 -4.08
N ILE A 139 -7.98 -3.31 -3.91
CA ILE A 139 -6.60 -3.02 -4.34
C ILE A 139 -6.21 -3.84 -5.57
N VAL A 140 -5.13 -3.42 -6.23
CA VAL A 140 -4.49 -4.15 -7.33
C VAL A 140 -3.12 -4.64 -6.90
N ARG A 141 -2.89 -5.95 -7.00
CA ARG A 141 -1.57 -6.57 -6.86
C ARG A 141 -0.90 -6.71 -8.23
N GLN A 142 0.43 -6.66 -8.25
CA GLN A 142 1.23 -6.65 -9.48
C GLN A 142 0.76 -5.58 -10.49
N PRO A 143 0.56 -4.32 -10.04
CA PRO A 143 0.05 -3.26 -10.91
C PRO A 143 1.10 -2.89 -11.98
N SER A 144 0.62 -2.37 -13.11
CA SER A 144 1.50 -1.67 -14.06
C SER A 144 2.14 -0.45 -13.40
N ALA A 145 3.32 -0.01 -13.85
CA ALA A 145 4.05 1.14 -13.29
C ALA A 145 3.55 2.53 -13.79
N ASN A 146 2.55 2.56 -14.68
CA ASN A 146 2.05 3.77 -15.35
C ASN A 146 0.61 4.15 -14.99
N LEU A 147 0.08 3.66 -13.87
CA LEU A 147 -1.25 4.04 -13.38
C LEU A 147 -1.25 5.50 -12.92
N PRO A 148 -2.43 6.17 -12.90
CA PRO A 148 -2.56 7.53 -12.40
C PRO A 148 -2.02 7.66 -10.96
N VAL A 149 -1.35 8.77 -10.64
CA VAL A 149 -0.84 9.01 -9.28
C VAL A 149 -1.28 10.37 -8.78
N ASP A 150 -1.88 10.40 -7.59
CA ASP A 150 -2.01 11.60 -6.78
C ASP A 150 -0.84 11.64 -5.79
N LYS A 151 0.06 12.62 -5.88
CA LYS A 151 1.23 12.73 -4.98
C LYS A 151 0.95 13.57 -3.72
N THR A 152 -0.28 14.03 -3.54
CA THR A 152 -0.66 14.84 -2.39
C THR A 152 -0.41 14.06 -1.10
N ALA A 153 0.29 14.67 -0.15
CA ALA A 153 0.47 14.08 1.17
C ALA A 153 -0.87 14.03 1.91
N LEU A 154 -1.18 12.91 2.57
CA LEU A 154 -2.48 12.70 3.21
C LEU A 154 -2.70 13.62 4.42
N TYR A 155 -1.63 13.88 5.20
CA TYR A 155 -1.62 14.81 6.31
C TYR A 155 -0.41 15.75 6.25
N VAL A 156 -0.65 17.06 6.44
CA VAL A 156 0.40 18.08 6.57
C VAL A 156 0.11 18.96 7.78
N LYS A 157 0.90 18.81 8.84
CA LYS A 157 0.75 19.60 10.07
C LYS A 157 0.81 21.10 9.77
N GLY A 158 -0.18 21.85 10.25
CA GLY A 158 -0.25 23.30 10.09
C GLY A 158 -0.75 23.78 8.73
N ALA A 159 -1.04 22.88 7.77
CA ALA A 159 -1.70 23.26 6.53
C ALA A 159 -3.22 23.47 6.74
N SER A 160 -3.86 24.13 5.77
CA SER A 160 -5.31 24.34 5.74
C SER A 160 -5.92 23.83 4.42
N PRO A 161 -6.75 22.77 4.45
CA PRO A 161 -6.90 21.83 5.56
C PRO A 161 -5.61 21.02 5.80
N ALA A 162 -5.39 20.56 7.03
CA ALA A 162 -4.25 19.71 7.37
C ALA A 162 -4.43 18.28 6.83
N CYS A 163 -5.65 17.76 6.94
CA CYS A 163 -6.06 16.48 6.37
C CYS A 163 -6.56 16.65 4.94
N ARG A 164 -6.12 15.79 4.02
CA ARG A 164 -6.42 15.90 2.59
C ARG A 164 -7.53 14.95 2.16
N THR A 165 -8.68 15.00 2.84
CA THR A 165 -9.86 14.19 2.50
C THR A 165 -10.44 14.48 1.10
N SER A 166 -10.07 15.61 0.47
CA SER A 166 -10.41 15.89 -0.93
C SER A 166 -9.57 15.09 -1.95
N HIS A 167 -8.59 14.32 -1.48
CA HIS A 167 -7.67 13.50 -2.29
C HIS A 167 -7.90 12.00 -2.08
N ILE A 168 -9.14 11.64 -1.73
CA ILE A 168 -9.65 10.27 -1.79
C ILE A 168 -10.59 10.13 -2.99
N TYR A 169 -10.61 8.95 -3.59
CA TYR A 169 -11.33 8.64 -4.80
C TYR A 169 -12.37 7.57 -4.50
N ASN A 170 -13.51 7.98 -3.97
CA ASN A 170 -14.62 7.09 -3.58
C ASN A 170 -15.30 6.37 -4.76
N SER A 171 -14.99 6.75 -5.99
CA SER A 171 -15.54 6.13 -7.20
C SER A 171 -14.42 5.90 -8.20
N TYR A 172 -14.23 4.64 -8.54
CA TYR A 172 -13.30 4.17 -9.56
C TYR A 172 -13.86 2.90 -10.20
N ASN A 173 -13.58 2.71 -11.48
CA ASN A 173 -13.81 1.43 -12.14
C ASN A 173 -12.53 0.60 -11.99
N ILE A 174 -12.62 -0.51 -11.24
CA ILE A 174 -11.43 -1.34 -10.97
C ILE A 174 -10.76 -1.87 -12.25
N ARG A 175 -11.53 -2.05 -13.34
CA ARG A 175 -11.04 -2.52 -14.64
C ARG A 175 -10.07 -1.55 -15.33
N ASP A 176 -9.95 -0.33 -14.83
CA ASP A 176 -9.04 0.67 -15.38
C ASP A 176 -7.62 0.53 -14.80
N TYR A 177 -7.46 -0.28 -13.74
CA TYR A 177 -6.19 -0.46 -13.00
C TYR A 177 -5.66 -1.90 -13.09
N CYS A 178 -6.51 -2.81 -13.56
CA CYS A 178 -6.21 -4.18 -13.93
C CYS A 178 -7.25 -4.65 -14.97
#